data_AF-A0AB38B480-F1
#
_entry.id   AF-A0AB38B480-F1
#
_cell.length_a   1.000
_cell.length_b   1.000
_cell.length_c   1.000
_cell.angle_alpha   90.00
_cell.angle_beta   90.00
_cell.angle_gamma   90.00
#
_symmetry.space_group_name_H-M   'P 1'
#
loop_
_entity.id
_entity.type
_entity.pdbx_description
1 polymer ?
#
loop_
_entity_poly.entity_id
_entity_poly.type
_entity_poly.pdbx_seq_one_letter_code
_entity_poly.pdbx_strand_id
1 'polypeptide(L)'
;MTESDRPPGSTPGLPPPPPPYRPRLGPEPLPTNQAEALAIGRKHFPEVGSPGGPTGLYVHEFDIGYLIHASWPRPEDPTAPPPEPGGSHVVISKIDGEVSSVPNFPPESAVELYHRHYRRRTS
;
A
#
# COMPACT_ATOMS: atom_id res chain seq x y z
N MET A 1 -43.56 43.64 -17.12
CA MET A 1 -43.29 42.43 -17.93
C MET A 1 -42.12 41.71 -17.29
N THR A 2 -42.31 40.42 -16.93
CA THR A 2 -41.34 39.30 -16.79
C THR A 2 -40.11 39.44 -15.86
N GLU A 3 -40.00 38.69 -14.75
CA GLU A 3 -39.51 37.27 -14.60
C GLU A 3 -38.10 37.06 -15.17
N SER A 4 -37.21 36.20 -14.69
CA SER A 4 -37.00 35.32 -13.54
C SER A 4 -35.57 34.82 -13.79
N ASP A 5 -34.69 34.81 -12.78
CA ASP A 5 -33.85 33.63 -12.49
C ASP A 5 -33.10 33.89 -11.18
N ARG A 6 -33.54 33.23 -10.12
CA ARG A 6 -32.88 33.20 -8.82
C ARG A 6 -32.53 31.74 -8.58
N PRO A 7 -31.25 31.36 -8.42
CA PRO A 7 -30.93 29.99 -8.03
C PRO A 7 -31.45 29.75 -6.60
N PRO A 8 -32.12 28.61 -6.34
CA PRO A 8 -32.63 28.29 -5.01
C PRO A 8 -31.52 27.63 -4.18
N GLY A 9 -31.48 27.95 -2.89
CA GLY A 9 -30.82 27.09 -1.90
C GLY A 9 -29.61 27.65 -1.18
N SER A 10 -29.65 28.90 -0.71
CA SER A 10 -28.88 29.25 0.49
C SER A 10 -29.59 28.68 1.71
N THR A 11 -29.18 27.49 2.17
CA THR A 11 -29.37 27.10 3.57
C THR A 11 -28.33 27.84 4.41
N PRO A 12 -28.73 28.67 5.38
CA PRO A 12 -27.79 29.29 6.31
C PRO A 12 -27.45 28.27 7.39
N GLY A 13 -26.32 27.58 7.27
CA GLY A 13 -25.87 26.72 8.35
C GLY A 13 -24.87 25.66 7.92
N LEU A 14 -23.71 25.72 8.57
CA LEU A 14 -22.59 24.78 8.61
C LEU A 14 -21.44 25.07 7.62
N PRO A 15 -20.20 25.22 8.12
CA PRO A 15 -19.02 25.13 7.27
C PRO A 15 -18.99 23.76 6.57
N PRO A 16 -18.28 23.64 5.43
CA PRO A 16 -18.12 22.34 4.77
C PRO A 16 -17.62 21.30 5.79
N PRO A 17 -18.09 20.05 5.74
CA PRO A 17 -17.61 19.03 6.65
C PRO A 17 -16.08 18.96 6.51
N PRO A 18 -15.33 18.92 7.63
CA PRO A 18 -13.90 18.70 7.55
C PRO A 18 -13.65 17.40 6.77
N PRO A 19 -12.59 17.31 5.95
CA PRO A 19 -12.23 16.06 5.30
C PRO A 19 -12.17 14.94 6.35
N PRO A 20 -12.57 13.69 6.01
CA PRO A 20 -12.53 12.60 6.97
C PRO A 20 -11.14 12.55 7.60
N TYR A 21 -11.10 12.48 8.94
CA TYR A 21 -9.87 12.45 9.72
C TYR A 21 -8.96 11.34 9.16
N ARG A 22 -7.88 11.72 8.49
CA ARG A 22 -6.73 10.85 8.25
C ARG A 22 -5.75 11.12 9.39
N PRO A 23 -5.45 10.14 10.26
CA PRO A 23 -4.39 10.29 11.23
C PRO A 23 -3.10 10.70 10.48
N ARG A 24 -2.58 11.90 10.75
CA ARG A 24 -1.26 12.31 10.24
C ARG A 24 -0.20 11.69 11.15
N LEU A 25 0.45 10.63 10.70
CA LEU A 25 1.59 10.01 11.39
C LEU A 25 2.66 9.67 10.34
N GLY A 26 3.76 10.43 10.32
CA GLY A 26 4.98 10.08 9.59
C GLY A 26 5.27 10.88 8.29
N PRO A 27 6.56 10.95 7.87
CA PRO A 27 7.03 11.78 6.75
C PRO A 27 6.69 11.25 5.34
N GLU A 28 5.76 10.31 5.18
CA GLU A 28 5.34 9.80 3.86
C GLU A 28 3.82 9.94 3.66
N PRO A 29 3.37 10.36 2.46
CA PRO A 29 1.94 10.45 2.17
C PRO A 29 1.31 9.06 2.27
N LEU A 30 0.18 8.96 2.99
CA LEU A 30 -0.64 7.75 3.02
C LEU A 30 -0.97 7.35 1.58
N PRO A 31 -0.72 6.09 1.18
CA PRO A 31 -1.05 5.65 -0.17
C PRO A 31 -2.55 5.69 -0.38
N THR A 32 -2.98 6.56 -1.30
CA THR A 32 -4.39 6.68 -1.70
C THR A 32 -4.76 5.77 -2.86
N ASN A 33 -3.75 5.18 -3.51
CA ASN A 33 -3.90 4.28 -4.64
C ASN A 33 -2.69 3.33 -4.75
N GLN A 34 -2.82 2.33 -5.62
CA GLN A 34 -1.78 1.33 -5.85
C GLN A 34 -0.46 1.93 -6.38
N ALA A 35 -0.51 2.99 -7.18
CA ALA A 35 0.69 3.61 -7.74
C ALA A 35 1.52 4.33 -6.66
N GLU A 36 0.87 5.02 -5.74
CA GLU A 36 1.51 5.61 -4.56
C GLU A 36 2.08 4.54 -3.63
N ALA A 37 1.33 3.46 -3.40
CA ALA A 37 1.83 2.33 -2.63
C ALA A 37 3.07 1.69 -3.28
N LEU A 38 3.08 1.54 -4.61
CA LEU A 38 4.25 1.04 -5.34
C LEU A 38 5.44 1.99 -5.22
N ALA A 39 5.21 3.30 -5.30
CA ALA A 39 6.27 4.30 -5.18
C ALA A 39 6.93 4.29 -3.80
N ILE A 40 6.15 4.10 -2.74
CA ILE A 40 6.65 3.89 -1.38
C ILE A 40 7.40 2.54 -1.30
N GLY A 41 6.75 1.46 -1.77
CA GLY A 41 7.31 0.11 -1.77
C GLY A 41 8.67 0.01 -2.45
N ARG A 42 8.88 0.72 -3.57
CA ARG A 42 10.15 0.77 -4.31
C ARG A 42 11.36 1.15 -3.45
N LYS A 43 11.18 1.89 -2.35
CA LYS A 43 12.26 2.25 -1.43
C LYS A 43 12.76 1.08 -0.58
N HIS A 44 11.97 0.00 -0.50
CA HIS A 44 12.23 -1.18 0.32
C HIS A 44 12.72 -2.39 -0.48
N PHE A 45 12.81 -2.27 -1.81
CA PHE A 45 13.32 -3.31 -2.69
C PHE A 45 14.54 -2.81 -3.47
N PRO A 46 15.42 -3.71 -3.92
CA PRO A 46 16.43 -3.36 -4.92
C PRO A 46 15.77 -2.80 -6.19
N GLU A 47 16.52 -2.00 -6.94
CA GLU A 47 16.04 -1.41 -8.19
C GLU A 47 15.64 -2.50 -9.20
N VAL A 48 14.48 -2.34 -9.84
CA VAL A 48 14.00 -3.31 -10.83
C VAL A 48 14.96 -3.35 -12.02
N GLY A 49 15.42 -4.55 -12.37
CA GLY A 49 16.37 -4.77 -13.47
C GLY A 49 17.84 -4.54 -13.10
N SER A 50 18.15 -4.22 -11.84
CA SER A 50 19.55 -4.23 -11.36
C SER A 50 20.09 -5.66 -11.28
N PRO A 51 21.43 -5.88 -11.38
CA PRO A 51 22.02 -7.21 -11.28
C PRO A 51 21.65 -7.90 -9.96
N GLY A 52 21.00 -9.06 -10.05
CA GLY A 52 20.49 -9.80 -8.88
C GLY A 52 19.22 -9.20 -8.24
N GLY A 53 18.69 -8.10 -8.79
CA GLY A 53 17.47 -7.45 -8.36
C GLY A 53 16.19 -8.08 -8.92
N PRO A 54 15.02 -7.56 -8.53
CA PRO A 54 13.74 -8.05 -9.00
C PRO A 54 13.53 -7.73 -10.49
N THR A 55 12.87 -8.64 -11.21
CA THR A 55 12.38 -8.41 -12.59
C THR A 55 11.18 -7.47 -12.62
N GLY A 56 10.46 -7.34 -11.49
CA GLY A 56 9.29 -6.50 -11.38
C GLY A 56 8.79 -6.40 -9.94
N LEU A 57 8.04 -5.34 -9.67
CA LEU A 57 7.33 -5.12 -8.41
C LEU A 57 5.84 -5.00 -8.70
N TYR A 58 5.03 -5.64 -7.87
CA TYR A 58 3.57 -5.70 -8.02
C TYR A 58 2.91 -5.25 -6.72
N VAL A 59 1.73 -4.66 -6.87
CA VAL A 59 0.87 -4.25 -5.75
C VAL A 59 -0.37 -5.13 -5.75
N HIS A 60 -0.64 -5.71 -4.59
CA HIS A 60 -1.93 -6.30 -4.28
C HIS A 60 -2.64 -5.41 -3.24
N GLU A 61 -3.72 -4.76 -3.65
CA GLU A 61 -4.53 -3.94 -2.75
C GLU A 61 -5.49 -4.82 -1.96
N PHE A 62 -5.61 -4.57 -0.65
CA PHE A 62 -6.59 -5.22 0.21
C PHE A 62 -7.25 -4.20 1.15
N ASP A 63 -8.10 -4.65 2.08
CA ASP A 63 -8.99 -3.79 2.86
C ASP A 63 -8.24 -2.77 3.74
N ILE A 64 -7.23 -3.19 4.49
CA ILE A 64 -6.48 -2.30 5.40
C ILE A 64 -5.09 -1.90 4.90
N GLY A 65 -4.69 -2.29 3.69
CA GLY A 65 -3.34 -2.02 3.19
C GLY A 65 -3.09 -2.35 1.72
N TYR A 66 -1.82 -2.24 1.35
CA TYR A 66 -1.27 -2.67 0.06
C TYR A 66 -0.09 -3.60 0.31
N LEU A 67 -0.11 -4.78 -0.29
CA LEU A 67 1.01 -5.71 -0.27
C LEU A 67 1.86 -5.50 -1.53
N ILE A 68 3.12 -5.19 -1.33
CA ILE A 68 4.13 -5.06 -2.39
C ILE A 68 4.94 -6.35 -2.42
N HIS A 69 4.99 -6.98 -3.58
CA HIS A 69 5.80 -8.18 -3.78
C HIS A 69 6.67 -8.07 -5.03
N ALA A 70 7.86 -8.64 -4.93
CA ALA A 70 8.83 -8.72 -6.00
C ALA A 70 8.70 -10.03 -6.78
N SER A 71 8.78 -9.95 -8.11
CA SER A 71 9.10 -11.11 -8.94
C SER A 71 10.60 -11.15 -9.18
N TRP A 72 11.19 -12.32 -9.00
CA TRP A 72 12.62 -12.54 -9.20
C TRP A 72 12.85 -13.31 -10.50
N PRO A 73 13.97 -13.08 -11.18
CA PRO A 73 14.34 -13.89 -12.34
C PRO A 73 14.47 -15.35 -11.91
N ARG A 74 14.09 -16.26 -12.80
CA ARG A 74 14.32 -17.70 -12.56
C ARG A 74 15.83 -17.92 -12.45
N PRO A 75 16.31 -18.64 -11.42
CA PRO A 75 17.71 -19.04 -11.35
C PRO A 75 18.12 -19.80 -12.61
N GLU A 76 19.29 -19.51 -13.15
CA GLU A 76 19.85 -20.24 -14.29
C GLU A 76 20.04 -21.73 -13.94
N ASP A 77 20.45 -22.00 -12.69
CA ASP A 77 20.51 -23.32 -12.10
C ASP A 77 19.41 -23.46 -11.02
N PRO A 78 18.37 -24.28 -11.26
CA PRO A 78 17.30 -24.52 -10.29
C PRO A 78 17.75 -25.24 -9.02
N THR A 79 18.93 -25.87 -9.04
CA THR A 79 19.50 -26.61 -7.91
C THR A 79 20.45 -25.76 -7.08
N ALA A 80 20.88 -24.61 -7.62
CA ALA A 80 21.66 -23.65 -6.86
C ALA A 80 20.77 -23.01 -5.78
N PRO A 81 21.29 -22.84 -4.55
CA PRO A 81 20.58 -22.09 -3.53
C PRO A 81 20.38 -20.64 -3.99
N PRO A 82 19.23 -20.01 -3.68
CA PRO A 82 19.04 -18.61 -4.00
C PRO A 82 20.12 -17.76 -3.31
N PRO A 83 20.64 -16.72 -3.99
CA PRO A 83 21.73 -15.91 -3.47
C PRO A 83 21.36 -15.17 -2.17
N GLU A 84 20.08 -14.84 -2.00
CA GLU A 84 19.53 -14.31 -0.75
C GLU A 84 18.36 -15.20 -0.29
N PRO A 85 18.49 -15.92 0.84
CA PRO A 85 17.40 -16.74 1.35
C PRO A 85 16.28 -15.85 1.90
N GLY A 86 15.04 -16.11 1.46
CA GLY A 86 13.86 -15.58 2.13
C GLY A 86 13.60 -14.10 1.85
N GLY A 87 13.46 -13.72 0.57
CA GLY A 87 12.88 -12.43 0.21
C GLY A 87 11.65 -12.10 1.06
N SER A 88 11.39 -10.81 1.29
CA SER A 88 10.25 -10.35 2.08
C SER A 88 9.24 -9.66 1.18
N HIS A 89 7.97 -9.72 1.53
CA HIS A 89 6.98 -8.78 1.02
C HIS A 89 6.89 -7.58 1.97
N VAL A 90 6.37 -6.49 1.45
CA VAL A 90 6.18 -5.26 2.22
C VAL A 90 4.71 -4.91 2.22
N VAL A 91 4.13 -4.75 3.40
CA VAL A 91 2.77 -4.24 3.57
C VAL A 91 2.84 -2.76 3.92
N ILE A 92 2.06 -1.95 3.22
CA ILE A 92 1.87 -0.53 3.55
C ILE A 92 0.42 -0.36 4.03
N SER A 93 0.29 0.06 5.28
CA SER A 93 -1.00 0.28 5.93
C SER A 93 -1.74 1.48 5.32
N LYS A 94 -3.03 1.31 5.02
CA LYS A 94 -3.91 2.41 4.60
C LYS A 94 -4.33 3.32 5.77
N ILE A 95 -4.13 2.86 7.00
CA ILE A 95 -4.65 3.50 8.22
C ILE A 95 -3.70 4.60 8.71
N ASP A 96 -2.41 4.28 8.76
CA ASP A 96 -1.35 5.11 9.33
C ASP A 96 -0.12 5.21 8.41
N GLY A 97 -0.09 4.50 7.28
CA GLY A 97 1.04 4.53 6.34
C GLY A 97 2.22 3.69 6.79
N GLU A 98 2.06 2.93 7.88
CA GLU A 98 3.12 2.09 8.40
C GLU A 98 3.55 1.05 7.37
N VAL A 99 4.87 0.88 7.25
CA VAL A 99 5.49 -0.12 6.39
C VAL A 99 5.95 -1.30 7.24
N SER A 100 5.45 -2.49 6.93
CA SER A 100 5.75 -3.73 7.65
C SER A 100 6.30 -4.79 6.70
N SER A 101 7.41 -5.43 7.08
CA SER A 101 7.94 -6.59 6.33
C SER A 101 7.20 -7.86 6.75
N VAL A 102 6.75 -8.65 5.78
CA VAL A 102 6.10 -9.95 6.00
C VAL A 102 6.82 -11.05 5.19
N PRO A 103 6.74 -12.32 5.61
CA PRO A 103 7.29 -13.44 4.85
C PRO A 103 6.76 -13.50 3.41
N ASN A 104 7.58 -14.01 2.50
CA ASN A 104 7.23 -14.26 1.09
C ASN A 104 6.32 -15.51 0.95
N PHE A 105 5.10 -15.38 1.46
CA PHE A 105 4.00 -16.31 1.21
C PHE A 105 3.16 -15.84 0.02
N PRO A 106 2.31 -16.70 -0.57
CA PRO A 106 1.30 -16.25 -1.52
C PRO A 106 0.53 -15.02 -0.97
N PRO A 107 0.14 -14.06 -1.83
CA PRO A 107 -0.44 -12.79 -1.41
C PRO A 107 -1.57 -12.92 -0.38
N GLU A 108 -2.48 -13.87 -0.58
CA GLU A 108 -3.62 -14.11 0.29
C GLU A 108 -3.17 -14.52 1.71
N SER A 109 -2.18 -15.42 1.80
CA SER A 109 -1.62 -15.87 3.08
C SER A 109 -0.83 -14.77 3.79
N ALA A 110 -0.13 -13.92 3.02
CA ALA A 110 0.59 -12.77 3.58
C ALA A 110 -0.39 -11.72 4.15
N VAL A 111 -1.51 -11.47 3.46
CA VAL A 111 -2.59 -10.59 3.93
C VAL A 111 -3.23 -11.15 5.20
N GLU A 112 -3.56 -12.44 5.23
CA GLU A 112 -4.14 -13.08 6.43
C GLU A 112 -3.20 -12.97 7.64
N LEU A 113 -1.90 -13.19 7.42
CA LEU A 113 -0.87 -13.03 8.45
C LEU A 113 -0.83 -11.60 8.98
N TYR A 114 -0.86 -10.61 8.07
CA TYR A 114 -0.88 -9.19 8.44
C TYR A 114 -2.14 -8.85 9.27
N HIS A 115 -3.32 -9.34 8.88
CA HIS A 115 -4.55 -9.16 9.64
C HIS A 115 -4.43 -9.71 11.06
N ARG A 116 -3.85 -10.90 11.21
CA ARG A 116 -3.64 -11.52 12.53
C ARG A 116 -2.70 -10.69 13.39
N HIS A 117 -1.63 -10.13 12.82
CA HIS A 117 -0.72 -9.25 13.54
C HIS A 117 -1.38 -7.92 13.91
N TYR A 118 -2.09 -7.29 12.98
CA TYR A 118 -2.79 -6.04 13.20
C TYR A 118 -3.82 -6.16 14.33
N ARG A 119 -4.67 -7.19 14.31
CA ARG A 119 -5.68 -7.44 15.36
C ARG A 119 -5.09 -7.60 16.76
N ARG A 120 -3.93 -8.27 16.86
CA ARG A 120 -3.22 -8.46 18.14
C ARG A 120 -2.63 -7.14 18.66
N ARG A 121 -2.25 -6.23 17.78
CA ARG A 121 -1.72 -4.92 18.15
C ARG A 121 -2.81 -3.95 18.62
N THR A 122 -4.03 -4.11 18.12
CA THR A 122 -5.17 -3.24 18.42
C THR A 122 -6.14 -3.78 19.47
N SER A 123 -5.91 -5.00 20.00
CA SER A 123 -6.65 -5.56 21.15
C SER A 123 -5.98 -5.18 22.45
#